data_AF-A0A8D8ZZJ1-F1
#
_entry.id   AF-A0A8D8ZZJ1-F1
#
_cell.length_a   1.000
_cell.length_b   1.000
_cell.length_c   1.000
_cell.angle_alpha   90.00
_cell.angle_beta   90.00
_cell.angle_gamma   90.00
#
_symmetry.space_group_name_H-M   'P 1'
#
loop_
_entity.id
_entity.type
_entity.pdbx_description
1 polymer ?
#
loop_
_entity_poly.entity_id
_entity_poly.type
_entity_poly.pdbx_seq_one_letter_code
_entity_poly.pdbx_strand_id
1 'polypeptide(L)'
;MSPSQEKLKQLCLELFEIDALKFGDFVTKVGIKTPVYLDLRGIISYPKLMDVLASVINNYFTEHKITGQSICGVPYTALPIATAVSIKYDIPMLIRRKDVKTYGTKKLIEGVYQKGDKCIIVEDVVTSGSSILETITDLKSVGIVVTDILTIVDREQGGRQTLKDLGYTLHSLYTLTSIMSILFEANKVKQDVVESVRNYLTDNQVQAKCNNAQEDSRLSSPLESRLSQAKCPLTTDLINIILKKKSNVCIALDVTSSKELLSLAKQLGPHIALLKTHSDAVTDWSEDVANELVRLSKEMEFLILEDRKLADIGATVGHQFSLIAPWAHLVTVHSIAGPGPLQEIARIAEQRGEKRGVFLIAELSCAGNLIDEKYTQATLNLAQSFASITVGLVCQSPSVLSSSSGLLQLTPGIHLSQAGDNKGQQYNSPNEVITLRGADIGVIGRGVTQAPDPLAAVKEYKRLMWEAYEQRLK
;
A
#
# COMPACT_ATOMS: atom_id res chain seq x y z
N MET A 1 -38.78 8.32 -25.66
CA MET A 1 -37.44 8.67 -25.12
C MET A 1 -37.08 10.06 -25.64
N SER A 2 -36.37 10.88 -24.87
CA SER A 2 -35.88 12.17 -25.37
C SER A 2 -34.82 11.96 -26.47
N PRO A 3 -34.57 12.93 -27.37
CA PRO A 3 -33.50 12.81 -28.38
C PRO A 3 -32.11 12.50 -27.79
N SER A 4 -31.85 12.94 -26.56
CA SER A 4 -30.62 12.63 -25.81
C SER A 4 -30.58 11.15 -25.38
N GLN A 5 -31.69 10.62 -24.88
CA GLN A 5 -31.82 9.20 -24.50
C GLN A 5 -31.69 8.26 -25.70
N GLU A 6 -32.21 8.63 -26.87
CA GLU A 6 -32.08 7.81 -28.10
C GLU A 6 -30.63 7.72 -28.57
N LYS A 7 -29.89 8.84 -28.52
CA LYS A 7 -28.45 8.86 -28.82
C LYS A 7 -27.65 8.00 -27.85
N LEU A 8 -27.96 8.06 -26.56
CA LEU A 8 -27.33 7.18 -25.56
C LEU A 8 -27.67 5.70 -25.81
N LYS A 9 -28.89 5.38 -26.23
CA LYS A 9 -29.26 4.02 -26.60
C LYS A 9 -28.43 3.52 -27.78
N GLN A 10 -28.36 4.30 -28.87
CA GLN A 10 -27.60 3.94 -30.06
C GLN A 10 -26.09 3.79 -29.76
N LEU A 11 -25.51 4.71 -28.99
CA LEU A 11 -24.11 4.64 -28.56
C LEU A 11 -23.82 3.36 -27.74
N CYS A 12 -24.73 2.97 -26.85
CA CYS A 12 -24.58 1.72 -26.08
C CYS A 12 -24.59 0.48 -26.99
N LEU A 13 -25.42 0.47 -28.04
CA LEU A 13 -25.45 -0.63 -29.01
C LEU A 13 -24.17 -0.67 -29.83
N GLU A 14 -23.65 0.47 -30.28
CA GLU A 14 -22.39 0.53 -31.03
C GLU A 14 -21.20 0.07 -30.17
N LEU A 15 -21.17 0.44 -28.88
CA LEU A 15 -20.18 -0.07 -27.92
C LEU A 15 -20.24 -1.60 -27.77
N PHE A 16 -21.43 -2.18 -27.78
CA PHE A 16 -21.60 -3.64 -27.77
C PHE A 16 -21.08 -4.29 -29.05
N GLU A 17 -21.39 -3.74 -30.23
CA GLU A 17 -20.96 -4.29 -31.52
C GLU A 17 -19.43 -4.28 -31.70
N ILE A 18 -18.72 -3.33 -31.08
CA ILE A 18 -17.25 -3.27 -31.10
C ILE A 18 -16.59 -4.05 -29.96
N ASP A 19 -17.34 -4.95 -29.31
CA ASP A 19 -16.82 -5.80 -28.24
C ASP A 19 -16.32 -5.04 -26.99
N ALA A 20 -16.75 -3.78 -26.79
CA ALA A 20 -16.41 -3.03 -25.57
C ALA A 20 -17.17 -3.53 -24.33
N LEU A 21 -18.27 -4.25 -24.55
CA LEU A 21 -19.14 -4.85 -23.53
C LEU A 21 -19.24 -6.36 -23.79
N LYS A 22 -18.63 -7.19 -22.94
CA LYS A 22 -18.64 -8.67 -23.09
C LYS A 22 -19.31 -9.34 -21.90
N PHE A 23 -20.01 -10.44 -22.15
CA PHE A 23 -20.71 -11.23 -21.14
C PHE A 23 -20.27 -12.70 -21.17
N GLY A 24 -20.09 -13.30 -20.00
CA GLY A 24 -19.53 -14.65 -19.84
C GLY A 24 -18.71 -14.77 -18.56
N ASP A 25 -18.04 -15.90 -18.37
CA ASP A 25 -17.23 -16.16 -17.17
C ASP A 25 -15.84 -15.53 -17.29
N PHE A 26 -15.67 -14.34 -16.73
CA PHE A 26 -14.37 -13.66 -16.66
C PHE A 26 -13.80 -13.71 -15.25
N VAL A 27 -12.48 -13.55 -15.15
CA VAL A 27 -11.76 -13.40 -13.88
C VAL A 27 -11.09 -12.03 -13.86
N THR A 28 -11.43 -11.22 -12.86
CA THR A 28 -10.81 -9.90 -12.66
C THR A 28 -9.33 -10.05 -12.26
N LYS A 29 -8.56 -8.97 -12.36
CA LYS A 29 -7.13 -8.93 -11.99
C LYS A 29 -6.85 -9.37 -10.53
N VAL A 30 -7.87 -9.31 -9.66
CA VAL A 30 -7.82 -9.73 -8.25
C VAL A 30 -8.41 -11.12 -8.00
N GLY A 31 -8.69 -11.90 -9.05
CA GLY A 31 -9.16 -13.29 -8.95
C GLY A 31 -10.67 -13.47 -8.75
N ILE A 32 -11.44 -12.38 -8.66
CA ILE A 32 -12.91 -12.44 -8.51
C ILE A 32 -13.55 -12.76 -9.86
N LYS A 33 -14.44 -13.75 -9.90
CA LYS A 33 -15.23 -14.06 -11.09
C LYS A 33 -16.25 -12.96 -11.36
N THR A 34 -16.42 -12.57 -12.61
CA THR A 34 -17.41 -11.57 -13.03
C THR A 34 -18.12 -12.01 -14.31
N PRO A 35 -19.46 -11.85 -14.40
CA PRO A 35 -20.22 -12.20 -15.59
C PRO A 35 -20.10 -11.16 -16.72
N VAL A 36 -19.38 -10.05 -16.47
CA VAL A 36 -19.29 -8.91 -17.39
C VAL A 36 -17.89 -8.29 -17.43
N TYR A 37 -17.39 -8.10 -18.64
CA TYR A 37 -16.11 -7.47 -18.92
C TYR A 37 -16.33 -6.20 -19.76
N LEU A 38 -15.80 -5.08 -19.29
CA LEU A 38 -15.91 -3.76 -19.92
C LEU A 38 -14.52 -3.32 -20.35
N ASP A 39 -14.31 -3.03 -21.63
CA ASP A 39 -13.02 -2.63 -22.18
C ASP A 39 -13.18 -1.61 -23.30
N LEU A 40 -13.12 -0.34 -22.92
CA LEU A 40 -13.26 0.78 -23.85
C LEU A 40 -11.97 1.10 -24.61
N ARG A 41 -10.84 0.38 -24.37
CA ARG A 41 -9.56 0.70 -25.03
C ARG A 41 -9.63 0.62 -26.55
N GLY A 42 -10.42 -0.31 -27.08
CA GLY A 42 -10.59 -0.51 -28.52
C GLY A 42 -11.31 0.65 -29.23
N ILE A 43 -11.99 1.53 -28.49
CA ILE A 43 -12.80 2.61 -29.08
C ILE A 43 -11.99 3.56 -29.96
N ILE A 44 -10.68 3.70 -29.69
CA ILE A 44 -9.76 4.53 -30.47
C ILE A 44 -9.66 4.11 -31.94
N SER A 45 -9.99 2.85 -32.24
CA SER A 45 -10.03 2.31 -33.60
C SER A 45 -11.29 2.73 -34.37
N TYR A 46 -12.23 3.44 -33.73
CA TYR A 46 -13.52 3.85 -34.29
C TYR A 46 -13.72 5.37 -34.18
N PRO A 47 -13.05 6.20 -35.01
CA PRO A 47 -13.09 7.67 -34.89
C PRO A 47 -14.49 8.29 -34.93
N LYS A 48 -15.41 7.71 -35.71
CA LYS A 48 -16.81 8.16 -35.75
C LYS A 48 -17.52 7.96 -34.40
N LEU A 49 -17.28 6.83 -33.75
CA LEU A 49 -17.82 6.52 -32.42
C LEU A 49 -17.23 7.45 -31.35
N MET A 50 -15.93 7.73 -31.45
CA MET A 50 -15.26 8.73 -30.61
C MET A 50 -15.85 10.14 -30.78
N ASP A 51 -16.16 10.55 -32.01
CA ASP A 51 -16.80 11.83 -32.31
C ASP A 51 -18.21 11.95 -31.70
N VAL A 52 -18.99 10.86 -31.78
CA VAL A 52 -20.31 10.77 -31.14
C VAL A 52 -20.17 10.82 -29.61
N LEU A 53 -19.27 10.03 -29.03
CA LEU A 53 -19.01 9.99 -27.59
C LEU A 53 -18.60 11.37 -27.06
N ALA A 54 -17.69 12.06 -27.75
CA ALA A 54 -17.28 13.41 -27.40
C ALA A 54 -18.47 14.39 -27.37
N SER A 55 -19.39 14.24 -28.33
CA SER A 55 -20.61 15.05 -28.39
C SER A 55 -21.56 14.77 -27.25
N VAL A 56 -21.73 13.50 -26.88
CA VAL A 56 -22.55 13.09 -25.74
C VAL A 56 -21.98 13.63 -24.43
N ILE A 57 -20.66 13.55 -24.24
CA ILE A 57 -19.97 14.10 -23.06
C ILE A 57 -20.20 15.61 -22.94
N ASN A 58 -19.98 16.37 -24.02
CA ASN A 58 -20.15 17.83 -23.98
C ASN A 58 -21.61 18.25 -23.75
N ASN A 59 -22.57 17.53 -24.35
CA ASN A 59 -23.98 17.77 -24.09
C ASN A 59 -24.32 17.50 -22.61
N TYR A 60 -23.77 16.43 -22.03
CA TYR A 60 -23.95 16.13 -20.62
C TYR A 60 -23.42 17.26 -19.73
N PHE A 61 -22.21 17.78 -20.01
CA PHE A 61 -21.66 18.93 -19.29
C PHE A 61 -22.58 20.15 -19.36
N THR A 62 -23.12 20.44 -20.55
CA THR A 62 -24.02 21.57 -20.77
C THR A 62 -25.34 21.41 -20.02
N GLU A 63 -25.99 20.25 -20.14
CA GLU A 63 -27.27 19.94 -19.51
C GLU A 63 -27.19 19.97 -17.97
N HIS A 64 -26.07 19.50 -17.40
CA HIS A 64 -25.86 19.42 -15.95
C HIS A 64 -25.09 20.63 -15.39
N LYS A 65 -24.78 21.63 -16.23
CA LYS A 65 -24.06 22.86 -15.86
C LYS A 65 -22.69 22.58 -15.21
N ILE A 66 -22.00 21.54 -15.69
CA ILE A 66 -20.65 21.18 -15.23
C ILE A 66 -19.66 22.11 -15.94
N THR A 67 -18.85 22.82 -15.17
CA THR A 67 -17.93 23.85 -15.69
C THR A 67 -16.53 23.72 -15.11
N GLY A 68 -15.52 23.96 -15.94
CA GLY A 68 -14.10 23.95 -15.58
C GLY A 68 -13.27 24.62 -16.66
N GLN A 69 -12.08 25.09 -16.30
CA GLN A 69 -11.11 25.69 -17.23
C GLN A 69 -10.45 24.63 -18.11
N SER A 70 -10.37 23.38 -17.63
CA SER A 70 -9.77 22.28 -18.36
C SER A 70 -10.40 20.93 -18.05
N ILE A 71 -10.12 19.94 -18.89
CA ILE A 71 -10.43 18.53 -18.64
C ILE A 71 -9.16 17.70 -18.45
N CYS A 72 -9.23 16.61 -17.71
CA CYS A 72 -8.13 15.65 -17.56
C CYS A 72 -8.68 14.23 -17.69
N GLY A 73 -8.21 13.50 -18.70
CA GLY A 73 -8.52 12.07 -18.84
C GLY A 73 -7.65 11.23 -17.90
N VAL A 74 -8.26 10.28 -17.18
CA VAL A 74 -7.49 9.31 -16.38
C VAL A 74 -6.69 8.37 -17.31
N PRO A 75 -5.39 8.16 -17.09
CA PRO A 75 -4.60 7.29 -17.96
C PRO A 75 -5.02 5.80 -17.89
N TYR A 76 -5.10 5.06 -19.00
CA TYR A 76 -4.78 5.45 -20.38
C TYR A 76 -6.01 5.57 -21.28
N THR A 77 -7.11 4.87 -20.98
CA THR A 77 -8.27 4.80 -21.89
C THR A 77 -9.04 6.12 -21.98
N ALA A 78 -9.16 6.86 -20.88
CA ALA A 78 -9.91 8.11 -20.88
C ALA A 78 -9.11 9.29 -21.48
N LEU A 79 -7.78 9.16 -21.65
CA LEU A 79 -6.97 10.17 -22.33
C LEU A 79 -7.44 10.45 -23.77
N PRO A 80 -7.52 9.48 -24.70
CA PRO A 80 -8.01 9.75 -26.05
C PRO A 80 -9.46 10.26 -26.07
N ILE A 81 -10.30 9.83 -25.12
CA ILE A 81 -11.69 10.30 -24.99
C ILE A 81 -11.70 11.80 -24.63
N ALA A 82 -10.95 12.19 -23.60
CA ALA A 82 -10.79 13.58 -23.21
C ALA A 82 -10.16 14.40 -24.33
N THR A 83 -9.17 13.87 -25.06
CA THR A 83 -8.57 14.54 -26.22
C THR A 83 -9.60 14.82 -27.31
N ALA A 84 -10.50 13.87 -27.60
CA ALA A 84 -11.55 14.07 -28.60
C ALA A 84 -12.54 15.18 -28.19
N VAL A 85 -12.93 15.22 -26.91
CA VAL A 85 -13.76 16.31 -26.36
C VAL A 85 -13.03 17.65 -26.45
N SER A 86 -11.76 17.69 -26.03
CA SER A 86 -10.90 18.87 -26.04
C SER A 86 -10.80 19.49 -27.43
N ILE A 87 -10.45 18.69 -28.44
CA ILE A 87 -10.29 19.15 -29.82
C ILE A 87 -11.61 19.62 -30.42
N LYS A 88 -12.69 18.87 -30.20
CA LYS A 88 -13.98 19.16 -30.84
C LYS A 88 -14.67 20.40 -30.29
N TYR A 89 -14.51 20.66 -28.99
CA TYR A 89 -15.23 21.71 -28.27
C TYR A 89 -14.33 22.83 -27.75
N ASP A 90 -13.05 22.85 -28.15
CA ASP A 90 -12.06 23.85 -27.76
C ASP A 90 -11.93 23.99 -26.23
N ILE A 91 -11.89 22.86 -25.53
CA ILE A 91 -11.74 22.80 -24.07
C ILE A 91 -10.28 22.45 -23.76
N PRO A 92 -9.51 23.29 -23.05
CA PRO A 92 -8.14 22.98 -22.66
C PRO A 92 -8.03 21.64 -21.93
N MET A 93 -6.95 20.91 -22.17
CA MET A 93 -6.72 19.61 -21.54
C MET A 93 -5.42 19.59 -20.73
N LEU A 94 -5.48 18.91 -19.58
CA LEU A 94 -4.33 18.52 -18.79
C LEU A 94 -4.07 17.03 -18.95
N ILE A 95 -2.80 16.64 -18.87
CA ILE A 95 -2.41 15.23 -18.90
C ILE A 95 -1.69 14.91 -17.60
N ARG A 96 -2.31 14.03 -16.80
CA ARG A 96 -1.63 13.36 -15.68
C ARG A 96 -0.80 12.21 -16.22
N ARG A 97 0.50 12.23 -15.95
CA ARG A 97 1.41 11.14 -16.34
C ARG A 97 1.35 10.04 -15.29
N LYS A 98 1.50 8.78 -15.71
CA LYS A 98 1.59 7.65 -14.79
C LYS A 98 2.98 7.56 -14.12
N ASP A 99 4.03 7.92 -14.86
CA ASP A 99 5.42 7.89 -14.39
C ASP A 99 6.06 9.28 -14.50
N VAL A 100 6.79 9.67 -13.45
CA VAL A 100 7.63 10.88 -13.44
C VAL A 100 8.89 10.59 -14.26
N LYS A 101 9.25 11.47 -15.21
CA LYS A 101 10.51 11.32 -15.94
C LYS A 101 11.71 11.34 -14.98
N THR A 102 12.69 10.47 -15.22
CA THR A 102 13.99 10.49 -14.53
C THR A 102 14.88 11.67 -14.95
N TYR A 103 14.58 12.32 -16.09
CA TYR A 103 15.30 13.47 -16.66
C TYR A 103 14.34 14.56 -17.19
N GLY A 104 14.79 15.82 -17.25
CA GLY A 104 13.98 16.97 -17.69
C GLY A 104 13.19 17.66 -16.57
N THR A 105 12.05 18.28 -16.88
CA THR A 105 11.26 19.13 -15.96
C THR A 105 10.60 18.40 -14.78
N LYS A 106 10.65 17.05 -14.74
CA LYS A 106 10.07 16.18 -13.70
C LYS A 106 8.59 16.46 -13.35
N LYS A 107 7.84 17.11 -14.25
CA LYS A 107 6.42 17.44 -14.03
C LYS A 107 5.54 16.21 -14.19
N LEU A 108 4.66 15.98 -13.22
CA LEU A 108 3.66 14.92 -13.23
C LEU A 108 2.40 15.31 -14.01
N ILE A 109 2.09 16.61 -14.07
CA ILE A 109 0.97 17.20 -14.82
C ILE A 109 1.51 18.04 -15.98
N GLU A 110 1.10 17.72 -17.19
CA GLU A 110 1.39 18.47 -18.43
C GLU A 110 0.16 19.32 -18.83
N GLY A 111 0.41 20.45 -19.48
CA GLY A 111 -0.62 21.43 -19.87
C GLY A 111 -0.38 22.82 -19.26
N VAL A 112 -1.23 23.77 -19.63
CA VAL A 112 -1.19 25.15 -19.11
C VAL A 112 -2.26 25.30 -18.04
N TYR A 113 -1.85 25.70 -16.84
CA TYR A 113 -2.76 25.89 -15.70
C TYR A 113 -2.20 26.93 -14.74
N GLN A 114 -3.09 27.46 -13.91
CA GLN A 114 -2.81 28.32 -12.77
C GLN A 114 -3.36 27.68 -11.49
N LYS A 115 -2.77 28.07 -10.35
CA LYS A 115 -3.27 27.62 -9.05
C LYS A 115 -4.68 28.15 -8.84
N GLY A 116 -5.61 27.26 -8.49
CA GLY A 116 -7.03 27.56 -8.32
C GLY A 116 -7.89 27.25 -9.55
N ASP A 117 -7.30 26.92 -10.69
CA ASP A 117 -8.05 26.46 -11.88
C ASP A 117 -8.87 25.22 -11.53
N LYS A 118 -10.10 25.16 -12.05
CA LYS A 118 -10.97 23.99 -11.92
C LYS A 118 -10.76 23.06 -13.11
N CYS A 119 -10.50 21.79 -12.82
CA CYS A 119 -10.40 20.74 -13.83
C CYS A 119 -11.48 19.68 -13.63
N ILE A 120 -12.16 19.32 -14.71
CA ILE A 120 -13.12 18.20 -14.74
C ILE A 120 -12.37 16.93 -15.11
N ILE A 121 -12.57 15.84 -14.36
CA ILE A 121 -11.97 14.55 -14.71
C ILE A 121 -12.89 13.77 -15.65
N VAL A 122 -12.31 13.15 -16.67
CA VAL A 122 -12.99 12.18 -17.55
C VAL A 122 -12.42 10.79 -17.30
N GLU A 123 -13.28 9.80 -17.07
CA GLU A 123 -12.93 8.40 -16.85
C GLU A 123 -13.73 7.48 -17.79
N ASP A 124 -13.17 6.33 -18.16
CA ASP A 124 -13.88 5.36 -19.01
C ASP A 124 -14.82 4.48 -18.19
N VAL A 125 -14.31 3.82 -17.15
CA VAL A 125 -15.08 2.92 -16.29
C VAL A 125 -14.75 3.16 -14.83
N VAL A 126 -15.78 3.32 -14.01
CA VAL A 126 -15.65 3.42 -12.55
C VAL A 126 -16.13 2.14 -11.89
N THR A 127 -15.24 1.52 -11.12
CA THR A 127 -15.56 0.48 -10.14
C THR A 127 -15.51 1.09 -8.75
N SER A 128 -14.33 1.15 -8.14
CA SER A 128 -14.05 1.80 -6.85
C SER A 128 -13.77 3.30 -6.97
N GLY A 129 -13.31 3.79 -8.12
CA GLY A 129 -12.86 5.18 -8.27
C GLY A 129 -11.45 5.46 -7.74
N SER A 130 -10.64 4.44 -7.43
CA SER A 130 -9.25 4.62 -6.95
C SER A 130 -8.37 5.38 -7.96
N SER A 131 -8.45 5.06 -9.25
CA SER A 131 -7.68 5.74 -10.31
C SER A 131 -8.03 7.22 -10.44
N ILE A 132 -9.29 7.57 -10.19
CA ILE A 132 -9.76 8.95 -10.14
C ILE A 132 -9.11 9.67 -8.94
N LEU A 133 -9.13 9.06 -7.75
CA LEU A 133 -8.56 9.65 -6.54
C LEU A 133 -7.04 9.89 -6.64
N GLU A 134 -6.29 8.98 -7.26
CA GLU A 134 -4.87 9.20 -7.58
C GLU A 134 -4.70 10.44 -8.47
N THR A 135 -5.52 10.55 -9.52
CA THR A 135 -5.48 11.68 -10.45
C THR A 135 -5.84 12.99 -9.75
N ILE A 136 -6.85 12.99 -8.89
CA ILE A 136 -7.23 14.15 -8.07
C ILE A 136 -6.08 14.57 -7.16
N THR A 137 -5.41 13.60 -6.51
CA THR A 137 -4.29 13.86 -5.61
C THR A 137 -3.17 14.58 -6.34
N ASP A 138 -2.82 14.11 -7.53
CA ASP A 138 -1.75 14.70 -8.34
C ASP A 138 -2.12 16.10 -8.86
N LEU A 139 -3.37 16.31 -9.30
CA LEU A 139 -3.86 17.63 -9.71
C LEU A 139 -3.89 18.62 -8.52
N LYS A 140 -4.35 18.18 -7.35
CA LYS A 140 -4.35 18.99 -6.13
C LYS A 140 -2.94 19.37 -5.68
N SER A 141 -1.95 18.49 -5.87
CA SER A 141 -0.55 18.76 -5.50
C SER A 141 0.05 19.98 -6.21
N VAL A 142 -0.45 20.29 -7.42
CA VAL A 142 -0.05 21.48 -8.19
C VAL A 142 -1.04 22.64 -8.07
N GLY A 143 -2.03 22.52 -7.17
CA GLY A 143 -2.98 23.57 -6.83
C GLY A 143 -4.21 23.64 -7.72
N ILE A 144 -4.50 22.61 -8.52
CA ILE A 144 -5.72 22.52 -9.33
C ILE A 144 -6.88 22.01 -8.45
N VAL A 145 -8.05 22.59 -8.65
CA VAL A 145 -9.29 22.22 -7.95
C VAL A 145 -10.06 21.21 -8.80
N VAL A 146 -10.49 20.11 -8.19
CA VAL A 146 -11.36 19.12 -8.84
C VAL A 146 -12.64 18.98 -8.01
N THR A 147 -13.78 19.12 -8.67
CA THR A 147 -15.12 18.96 -8.05
C THR A 147 -15.96 17.91 -8.76
N ASP A 148 -15.88 17.87 -10.09
CA ASP A 148 -16.75 17.07 -10.95
C ASP A 148 -15.93 16.05 -11.75
N ILE A 149 -16.47 14.83 -11.81
CA ILE A 149 -15.92 13.72 -12.57
C ILE A 149 -17.02 13.16 -13.46
N LEU A 150 -16.74 12.93 -14.73
CA LEU A 150 -17.64 12.21 -15.63
C LEU A 150 -17.02 10.87 -16.01
N THR A 151 -17.72 9.77 -15.71
CA THR A 151 -17.40 8.44 -16.21
C THR A 151 -18.31 8.06 -17.38
N ILE A 152 -17.81 7.28 -18.33
CA ILE A 152 -18.67 6.70 -19.37
C ILE A 152 -19.56 5.62 -18.74
N VAL A 153 -18.97 4.71 -17.96
CA VAL A 153 -19.70 3.63 -17.29
C VAL A 153 -19.41 3.64 -15.78
N ASP A 154 -20.45 3.74 -14.97
CA ASP A 154 -20.43 3.44 -13.54
C ASP A 154 -20.84 1.99 -13.34
N ARG A 155 -19.95 1.16 -12.80
CA ARG A 155 -20.26 -0.26 -12.56
C ARG A 155 -21.23 -0.48 -11.41
N GLU A 156 -21.61 0.55 -10.65
CA GLU A 156 -22.50 0.43 -9.47
C GLU A 156 -21.91 -0.48 -8.38
N GLN A 157 -20.58 -0.45 -8.26
CA GLN A 157 -19.82 -1.16 -7.26
C GLN A 157 -19.09 -0.11 -6.40
N GLY A 158 -19.84 0.76 -5.72
CA GLY A 158 -19.39 1.68 -4.66
C GLY A 158 -18.54 2.92 -5.03
N GLY A 159 -18.03 3.07 -6.25
CA GLY A 159 -17.20 4.24 -6.62
C GLY A 159 -17.91 5.59 -6.52
N ARG A 160 -19.21 5.66 -6.85
CA ARG A 160 -20.02 6.87 -6.70
C ARG A 160 -20.09 7.36 -5.24
N GLN A 161 -20.40 6.46 -4.31
CA GLN A 161 -20.53 6.80 -2.90
C GLN A 161 -19.17 7.24 -2.34
N THR A 162 -18.12 6.51 -2.69
CA THR A 162 -16.72 6.82 -2.33
C THR A 162 -16.33 8.24 -2.68
N LEU A 163 -16.57 8.65 -3.94
CA LEU A 163 -16.23 9.99 -4.41
C LEU A 163 -17.08 11.06 -3.71
N LYS A 164 -18.37 10.77 -3.49
CA LYS A 164 -19.30 11.66 -2.78
C LYS A 164 -18.87 11.91 -1.34
N ASP A 165 -18.44 10.88 -0.61
CA ASP A 165 -17.99 10.99 0.79
C ASP A 165 -16.74 11.87 0.92
N LEU A 166 -15.93 11.95 -0.14
CA LEU A 166 -14.74 12.81 -0.22
C LEU A 166 -15.03 14.20 -0.81
N GLY A 167 -16.30 14.53 -1.03
CA GLY A 167 -16.73 15.84 -1.52
C GLY A 167 -16.64 16.02 -3.04
N TYR A 168 -16.55 14.94 -3.82
CA TYR A 168 -16.56 14.99 -5.28
C TYR A 168 -17.88 14.48 -5.86
N THR A 169 -18.30 15.05 -6.99
CA THR A 169 -19.52 14.62 -7.67
C THR A 169 -19.15 13.73 -8.86
N LEU A 170 -19.52 12.45 -8.78
CA LEU A 170 -19.44 11.53 -9.91
C LEU A 170 -20.71 11.60 -10.76
N HIS A 171 -20.53 11.96 -12.03
CA HIS A 171 -21.51 11.89 -13.09
C HIS A 171 -21.23 10.66 -13.96
N SER A 172 -22.25 10.06 -14.54
CA SER A 172 -22.10 8.87 -15.38
C SER A 172 -23.03 8.92 -16.59
N LEU A 173 -22.52 8.62 -17.79
CA LEU A 173 -23.36 8.46 -18.97
C LEU A 173 -24.23 7.19 -18.87
N TYR A 174 -23.64 6.12 -18.34
CA TYR A 174 -24.32 4.85 -18.09
C TYR A 174 -24.01 4.34 -16.70
N THR A 175 -24.99 3.67 -16.10
CA THR A 175 -24.73 2.66 -15.08
C THR A 175 -24.75 1.27 -15.69
N LEU A 176 -24.10 0.28 -15.07
CA LEU A 176 -24.14 -1.10 -15.57
C LEU A 176 -25.58 -1.62 -15.66
N THR A 177 -26.43 -1.32 -14.68
CA THR A 177 -27.86 -1.65 -14.73
C THR A 177 -28.53 -1.02 -15.95
N SER A 178 -28.25 0.24 -16.27
CA SER A 178 -28.82 0.90 -17.45
C SER A 178 -28.36 0.26 -18.77
N ILE A 179 -27.10 -0.18 -18.86
CA ILE A 179 -26.58 -0.93 -20.01
C ILE A 179 -27.32 -2.24 -20.17
N MET A 180 -27.50 -3.00 -19.08
CA MET A 180 -28.22 -4.27 -19.12
C MET A 180 -29.66 -4.09 -19.59
N SER A 181 -30.36 -3.05 -19.12
CA SER A 181 -31.71 -2.72 -19.59
C SER A 181 -31.74 -2.41 -21.09
N ILE A 182 -30.82 -1.56 -21.58
CA ILE A 182 -30.75 -1.20 -23.01
C ILE A 182 -30.49 -2.43 -23.88
N LEU A 183 -29.52 -3.26 -23.50
CA LEU A 183 -29.16 -4.45 -24.27
C LEU A 183 -30.25 -5.52 -24.23
N PHE A 184 -30.97 -5.65 -23.11
CA PHE A 184 -32.11 -6.57 -23.00
C PHE A 184 -33.27 -6.13 -23.89
N GLU A 185 -33.66 -4.85 -23.83
CA GLU A 185 -34.70 -4.29 -24.70
C GLU A 185 -34.36 -4.41 -26.19
N ALA A 186 -33.07 -4.32 -26.54
CA ALA A 186 -32.58 -4.48 -27.90
C ALA A 186 -32.38 -5.94 -28.32
N ASN A 187 -32.75 -6.92 -27.47
CA ASN A 187 -32.55 -8.35 -27.69
C ASN A 187 -31.08 -8.76 -27.93
N LYS A 188 -30.12 -8.02 -27.37
CA LYS A 188 -28.67 -8.30 -27.46
C LYS A 188 -28.17 -9.21 -26.33
N VAL A 189 -28.87 -9.23 -25.20
CA VAL A 189 -28.61 -10.15 -24.08
C VAL A 189 -29.91 -10.83 -23.67
N LYS A 190 -29.79 -12.06 -23.16
CA LYS A 190 -30.91 -12.85 -22.64
C LYS A 190 -31.18 -12.53 -21.16
N GLN A 191 -32.36 -12.91 -20.67
CA GLN A 191 -32.79 -12.63 -19.30
C GLN A 191 -31.87 -13.26 -18.24
N ASP A 192 -31.34 -14.45 -18.49
CA ASP A 192 -30.37 -15.14 -17.62
C ASP A 192 -29.08 -14.33 -17.42
N VAL A 193 -28.57 -13.69 -18.47
CA VAL A 193 -27.40 -12.80 -18.39
C VAL A 193 -27.72 -11.56 -17.55
N VAL A 194 -28.90 -10.97 -17.72
CA VAL A 194 -29.35 -9.82 -16.92
C VAL A 194 -29.45 -10.19 -15.43
N GLU A 195 -30.01 -11.35 -15.12
CA GLU A 195 -30.11 -11.87 -13.75
C GLU A 195 -28.73 -12.17 -13.16
N SER A 196 -27.83 -12.80 -13.93
CA SER A 196 -26.46 -13.07 -13.51
C SER A 196 -25.69 -11.80 -13.14
N VAL A 197 -25.79 -10.75 -13.97
CA VAL A 197 -25.16 -9.44 -13.68
C VAL A 197 -25.80 -8.77 -12.46
N ARG A 198 -27.13 -8.84 -12.30
CA ARG A 198 -27.82 -8.27 -11.13
C ARG A 198 -27.39 -8.94 -9.83
N ASN A 199 -27.32 -10.27 -9.81
CA ASN A 199 -26.84 -11.03 -8.66
C ASN A 199 -25.38 -10.69 -8.37
N TYR A 200 -24.53 -10.65 -9.40
CA TYR A 200 -23.13 -10.22 -9.25
C TYR A 200 -23.01 -8.84 -8.62
N LEU A 201 -23.80 -7.85 -9.04
CA LEU A 201 -23.79 -6.51 -8.46
C LEU A 201 -24.22 -6.49 -6.99
N THR A 202 -25.19 -7.31 -6.62
CA THR A 202 -25.66 -7.43 -5.23
C THR A 202 -24.57 -8.05 -4.35
N ASP A 203 -23.92 -9.10 -4.84
CA ASP A 203 -22.91 -9.87 -4.11
C ASP A 203 -21.52 -9.22 -4.11
N ASN A 204 -21.24 -8.36 -5.09
CA ASN A 204 -19.92 -7.76 -5.33
C ASN A 204 -19.98 -6.24 -5.29
N GLN A 205 -20.60 -5.69 -4.23
CA GLN A 205 -20.43 -4.30 -3.88
C GLN A 205 -18.97 -4.06 -3.50
N VAL A 206 -18.21 -3.52 -4.45
CA VAL A 206 -16.87 -3.00 -4.17
C VAL A 206 -17.11 -1.72 -3.41
N GLN A 207 -17.08 -1.71 -2.08
CA GLN A 207 -16.65 -0.47 -1.45
C GLN A 207 -15.32 -0.17 -2.10
N ALA A 208 -15.17 1.03 -2.66
CA ALA A 208 -13.83 1.44 -2.92
C ALA A 208 -13.07 1.19 -1.62
N LYS A 209 -11.88 0.64 -1.75
CA LYS A 209 -10.82 1.17 -0.92
C LYS A 209 -10.65 2.64 -1.32
N CYS A 210 -11.65 3.47 -1.02
CA CYS A 210 -11.42 4.58 -0.16
C CYS A 210 -10.46 4.00 0.87
N ASN A 211 -9.22 4.44 0.82
CA ASN A 211 -8.66 4.87 2.07
C ASN A 211 -9.59 5.97 2.63
N ASN A 212 -10.84 5.64 2.97
CA ASN A 212 -11.21 5.88 4.34
C ASN A 212 -10.05 5.22 5.05
N ALA A 213 -9.35 6.01 5.84
CA ALA A 213 -9.19 5.51 7.16
C ALA A 213 -10.51 4.76 7.56
N GLN A 214 -10.64 3.45 7.28
CA GLN A 214 -10.52 2.53 8.40
C GLN A 214 -9.27 3.06 9.02
N GLU A 215 -9.43 3.98 10.00
CA GLU A 215 -8.34 4.31 10.88
C GLU A 215 -7.75 2.95 11.12
N ASP A 216 -6.52 2.74 10.61
CA ASP A 216 -5.85 1.48 10.80
C ASP A 216 -5.99 1.30 12.30
N SER A 217 -6.86 0.37 12.72
CA SER A 217 -7.45 0.49 14.06
C SER A 217 -6.36 0.29 15.09
N ARG A 218 -5.24 -0.28 14.65
CA ARG A 218 -3.92 -0.34 15.27
C ARG A 218 -3.32 1.02 15.64
N LEU A 219 -3.55 2.06 14.85
CA LEU A 219 -3.05 3.41 15.08
C LEU A 219 -3.82 4.10 16.20
N SER A 220 -5.14 3.93 16.24
CA SER A 220 -6.01 4.49 17.28
C SER A 220 -6.22 3.55 18.48
N SER A 221 -5.75 2.30 18.43
CA SER A 221 -5.84 1.33 19.54
C SER A 221 -4.51 1.16 20.29
N PRO A 222 -4.53 1.05 21.63
CA PRO A 222 -3.35 0.70 22.42
C PRO A 222 -2.73 -0.65 22.02
N LEU A 223 -1.43 -0.83 22.22
CA LEU A 223 -0.71 -2.06 21.87
C LEU A 223 -1.23 -3.26 22.67
N GLU A 224 -1.71 -3.02 23.89
CA GLU A 224 -2.34 -3.99 24.78
C GLU A 224 -3.54 -4.70 24.13
N SER A 225 -4.36 -3.96 23.36
CA SER A 225 -5.56 -4.52 22.75
C SER A 225 -5.22 -5.62 21.73
N ARG A 226 -4.02 -5.53 21.15
CA ARG A 226 -3.49 -6.41 20.11
C ARG A 226 -2.98 -7.73 20.67
N LEU A 227 -2.73 -7.84 21.97
CA LEU A 227 -2.31 -9.08 22.63
C LEU A 227 -3.30 -10.24 22.36
N SER A 228 -4.59 -9.93 22.31
CA SER A 228 -5.66 -10.91 22.02
C SER A 228 -5.67 -11.41 20.57
N GLN A 229 -5.00 -10.71 19.67
CA GLN A 229 -5.00 -10.97 18.22
C GLN A 229 -3.64 -11.48 17.74
N ALA A 230 -2.61 -11.38 18.58
CA ALA A 230 -1.27 -11.90 18.35
C ALA A 230 -1.30 -13.43 18.30
N LYS A 231 -1.06 -13.99 17.10
CA LYS A 231 -0.97 -15.45 16.90
C LYS A 231 0.43 -16.01 17.17
N CYS A 232 1.47 -15.20 17.02
CA CYS A 232 2.84 -15.58 17.34
C CYS A 232 3.15 -15.24 18.81
N PRO A 233 3.62 -16.21 19.63
CA PRO A 233 3.99 -15.94 21.02
C PRO A 233 5.06 -14.86 21.21
N LEU A 234 5.98 -14.71 20.24
CA LEU A 234 7.00 -13.65 20.28
C LEU A 234 6.42 -12.26 20.05
N THR A 235 5.29 -12.13 19.35
CA THR A 235 4.57 -10.85 19.26
C THR A 235 4.12 -10.40 20.64
N THR A 236 3.53 -11.31 21.42
CA THR A 236 3.10 -11.04 22.79
C THR A 236 4.29 -10.69 23.69
N ASP A 237 5.38 -11.45 23.62
CA ASP A 237 6.59 -11.17 24.39
C ASP A 237 7.15 -9.78 24.06
N LEU A 238 7.20 -9.42 22.77
CA LEU A 238 7.72 -8.13 22.31
C LEU A 238 6.82 -6.96 22.73
N ILE A 239 5.49 -7.10 22.60
CA ILE A 239 4.54 -6.08 23.10
C ILE A 239 4.74 -5.88 24.61
N ASN A 240 4.83 -6.96 25.39
CA ASN A 240 5.04 -6.86 26.84
C ASN A 240 6.34 -6.14 27.20
N ILE A 241 7.43 -6.39 26.47
CA ILE A 241 8.70 -5.68 26.66
C ILE A 241 8.53 -4.19 26.34
N ILE A 242 7.88 -3.86 25.21
CA ILE A 242 7.63 -2.48 24.79
C ILE A 242 6.86 -1.71 25.87
N LEU A 243 5.76 -2.29 26.36
CA LEU A 243 4.90 -1.69 27.36
C LEU A 243 5.61 -1.54 28.72
N LYS A 244 6.27 -2.61 29.19
CA LYS A 244 7.02 -2.61 30.46
C LYS A 244 8.11 -1.54 30.46
N LYS A 245 8.85 -1.43 29.36
CA LYS A 245 10.00 -0.52 29.25
C LYS A 245 9.59 0.85 28.74
N LYS A 246 8.35 1.04 28.29
CA LYS A 246 7.91 2.21 27.50
C LYS A 246 8.91 2.53 26.39
N SER A 247 9.27 1.51 25.62
CA SER A 247 10.27 1.63 24.55
C SER A 247 9.84 0.85 23.31
N ASN A 248 9.52 1.59 22.26
CA ASN A 248 9.30 1.10 20.91
C ASN A 248 10.57 1.19 20.04
N VAL A 249 11.75 1.14 20.66
CA VAL A 249 13.04 1.23 19.97
C VAL A 249 13.58 -0.16 19.62
N CYS A 250 13.89 -0.35 18.35
CA CYS A 250 14.82 -1.36 17.85
C CYS A 250 16.17 -0.69 17.56
N ILE A 251 17.25 -1.12 18.22
CA ILE A 251 18.59 -0.63 17.91
C ILE A 251 19.27 -1.52 16.88
N ALA A 252 19.78 -0.94 15.80
CA ALA A 252 20.62 -1.58 14.81
C ALA A 252 22.10 -1.37 15.15
N LEU A 253 22.74 -2.40 15.69
CA LEU A 253 24.17 -2.37 16.02
C LEU A 253 24.98 -2.90 14.85
N ASP A 254 25.02 -2.12 13.77
CA ASP A 254 25.77 -2.42 12.56
C ASP A 254 27.28 -2.10 12.75
N VAL A 255 27.92 -2.80 13.70
CA VAL A 255 29.35 -2.67 14.05
C VAL A 255 30.14 -3.89 13.58
N THR A 256 31.46 -3.79 13.50
CA THR A 256 32.32 -4.86 12.94
C THR A 256 33.08 -5.68 13.98
N SER A 257 33.01 -5.32 15.26
CA SER A 257 33.70 -5.99 16.37
C SER A 257 32.73 -6.50 17.42
N SER A 258 32.93 -7.75 17.87
CA SER A 258 32.15 -8.38 18.93
C SER A 258 32.23 -7.62 20.25
N LYS A 259 33.41 -7.07 20.58
CA LYS A 259 33.63 -6.27 21.79
C LYS A 259 32.76 -5.02 21.80
N GLU A 260 32.71 -4.31 20.68
CA GLU A 260 31.88 -3.11 20.52
C GLU A 260 30.39 -3.48 20.57
N LEU A 261 29.99 -4.54 19.86
CA LEU A 261 28.62 -5.04 19.85
C LEU A 261 28.12 -5.33 21.27
N LEU A 262 28.87 -6.12 22.04
CA LEU A 262 28.48 -6.52 23.40
C LEU A 262 28.51 -5.34 24.38
N SER A 263 29.48 -4.42 24.24
CA SER A 263 29.54 -3.20 25.03
C SER A 263 28.31 -2.31 24.81
N LEU A 264 27.94 -2.07 23.55
CA LEU A 264 26.75 -1.29 23.20
C LEU A 264 25.47 -2.02 23.59
N ALA A 265 25.37 -3.34 23.36
CA ALA A 265 24.22 -4.15 23.78
C ALA A 265 23.98 -4.04 25.29
N LYS A 266 25.05 -4.10 26.11
CA LYS A 266 24.97 -3.95 27.56
C LYS A 266 24.57 -2.53 27.96
N GLN A 267 25.14 -1.50 27.32
CA GLN A 267 24.87 -0.09 27.64
C GLN A 267 23.44 0.34 27.24
N LEU A 268 22.98 -0.07 26.07
CA LEU A 268 21.73 0.38 25.47
C LEU A 268 20.54 -0.55 25.79
N GLY A 269 20.82 -1.81 26.14
CA GLY A 269 19.85 -2.86 26.45
C GLY A 269 18.66 -2.42 27.32
N PRO A 270 18.86 -1.70 28.45
CA PRO A 270 17.75 -1.23 29.29
C PRO A 270 16.75 -0.28 28.60
N HIS A 271 17.12 0.30 27.45
CA HIS A 271 16.34 1.33 26.76
C HIS A 271 15.67 0.86 25.48
N ILE A 272 15.85 -0.39 25.07
CA ILE A 272 15.36 -0.93 23.79
C ILE A 272 14.39 -2.09 24.03
N ALA A 273 13.48 -2.35 23.08
CA ALA A 273 12.70 -3.59 23.09
C ALA A 273 13.32 -4.68 22.20
N LEU A 274 14.04 -4.26 21.17
CA LEU A 274 14.62 -5.14 20.15
C LEU A 274 16.05 -4.73 19.83
N LEU A 275 16.94 -5.70 19.69
CA LEU A 275 18.31 -5.49 19.23
C LEU A 275 18.48 -6.20 17.89
N LYS A 276 18.77 -5.43 16.85
CA LYS A 276 19.02 -5.91 15.49
C LYS A 276 20.53 -6.06 15.24
N THR A 277 20.94 -7.22 14.76
CA THR A 277 22.33 -7.54 14.39
C THR A 277 22.50 -7.77 12.89
N HIS A 278 23.75 -7.67 12.44
CA HIS A 278 24.28 -8.32 11.24
C HIS A 278 25.48 -9.15 11.69
N SER A 279 25.22 -10.38 12.12
CA SER A 279 26.28 -11.27 12.63
C SER A 279 27.39 -11.52 11.61
N ASP A 280 27.03 -11.53 10.33
CA ASP A 280 27.91 -11.65 9.17
C ASP A 280 28.79 -10.42 8.90
N ALA A 281 28.50 -9.27 9.54
CA ALA A 281 29.33 -8.08 9.49
C ALA A 281 30.34 -8.00 10.66
N VAL A 282 30.19 -8.84 11.69
CA VAL A 282 31.07 -8.89 12.85
C VAL A 282 32.23 -9.84 12.56
N THR A 283 33.42 -9.26 12.38
CA THR A 283 34.60 -9.97 11.88
C THR A 283 35.08 -11.12 12.77
N ASP A 284 34.82 -11.04 14.07
CA ASP A 284 35.17 -12.00 15.11
C ASP A 284 33.95 -12.68 15.74
N TRP A 285 32.86 -12.84 14.96
CA TRP A 285 31.65 -13.53 15.43
C TRP A 285 31.94 -15.00 15.81
N SER A 286 31.42 -15.43 16.97
CA SER A 286 31.56 -16.80 17.47
C SER A 286 30.34 -17.23 18.29
N GLU A 287 30.27 -18.52 18.62
CA GLU A 287 29.21 -19.05 19.49
C GLU A 287 29.25 -18.41 20.89
N ASP A 288 30.44 -18.12 21.43
CA ASP A 288 30.59 -17.42 22.72
C ASP A 288 30.01 -16.01 22.67
N VAL A 289 30.24 -15.29 21.57
CA VAL A 289 29.66 -13.95 21.36
C VAL A 289 28.13 -14.03 21.29
N ALA A 290 27.60 -15.01 20.57
CA ALA A 290 26.16 -15.25 20.47
C ALA A 290 25.54 -15.58 21.84
N ASN A 291 26.18 -16.47 22.61
CA ASN A 291 25.74 -16.85 23.96
C ASN A 291 25.76 -15.67 24.93
N GLU A 292 26.79 -14.84 24.87
CA GLU A 292 26.88 -13.62 25.68
C GLU A 292 25.81 -12.60 25.30
N LEU A 293 25.49 -12.45 24.01
CA LEU A 293 24.39 -11.61 23.57
C LEU A 293 23.03 -12.14 24.06
N VAL A 294 22.82 -13.45 24.06
CA VAL A 294 21.63 -14.10 24.64
C VAL A 294 21.55 -13.85 26.15
N ARG A 295 22.68 -13.89 26.88
CA ARG A 295 22.73 -13.54 28.31
C ARG A 295 22.29 -12.10 28.54
N LEU A 296 22.85 -11.15 27.77
CA LEU A 296 22.48 -9.73 27.86
C LEU A 296 21.00 -9.49 27.51
N SER A 297 20.47 -10.20 26.51
CA SER A 297 19.05 -10.15 26.12
C SER A 297 18.12 -10.53 27.27
N LYS A 298 18.47 -11.57 28.04
CA LYS A 298 17.73 -11.98 29.24
C LYS A 298 17.87 -10.99 30.38
N GLU A 299 19.10 -10.53 30.66
CA GLU A 299 19.37 -9.61 31.78
C GLU A 299 18.73 -8.23 31.60
N MET A 300 18.74 -7.73 30.37
CA MET A 300 18.25 -6.39 30.03
C MET A 300 16.85 -6.39 29.42
N GLU A 301 16.24 -7.56 29.26
CA GLU A 301 14.89 -7.78 28.72
C GLU A 301 14.70 -7.11 27.34
N PHE A 302 15.35 -7.65 26.31
CA PHE A 302 15.10 -7.30 24.91
C PHE A 302 15.15 -8.56 24.04
N LEU A 303 14.48 -8.56 22.87
CA LEU A 303 14.61 -9.65 21.90
C LEU A 303 15.77 -9.39 20.92
N ILE A 304 16.28 -10.46 20.31
CA ILE A 304 17.36 -10.40 19.31
C ILE A 304 16.77 -10.69 17.93
N LEU A 305 16.97 -9.76 16.98
CA LEU A 305 16.63 -9.90 15.57
C LEU A 305 17.90 -9.96 14.73
N GLU A 306 18.16 -11.09 14.10
CA GLU A 306 19.19 -11.14 13.06
C GLU A 306 18.61 -10.65 11.73
N ASP A 307 19.12 -9.54 11.21
CA ASP A 307 18.64 -8.94 9.96
C ASP A 307 19.27 -9.60 8.73
N ARG A 308 19.14 -10.93 8.64
CA ARG A 308 19.81 -11.73 7.61
C ARG A 308 19.24 -11.55 6.20
N LYS A 309 18.00 -11.06 6.10
CA LYS A 309 17.20 -10.93 4.87
C LYS A 309 17.23 -12.20 4.01
N LEU A 310 16.90 -13.34 4.62
CA LEU A 310 16.89 -14.65 3.95
C LEU A 310 15.99 -14.60 2.70
N ALA A 311 16.50 -15.06 1.56
CA ALA A 311 15.85 -14.86 0.26
C ALA A 311 16.14 -16.00 -0.74
N ASP A 312 16.32 -17.23 -0.24
CA ASP A 312 16.61 -18.43 -1.03
C ASP A 312 15.44 -19.42 -0.97
N ILE A 313 15.54 -20.56 -1.64
CA ILE A 313 14.56 -21.65 -1.54
C ILE A 313 14.54 -22.26 -0.12
N GLY A 314 13.44 -22.94 0.21
CA GLY A 314 13.21 -23.48 1.56
C GLY A 314 14.37 -24.30 2.12
N ALA A 315 14.88 -25.28 1.37
CA ALA A 315 15.98 -26.14 1.83
C ALA A 315 17.24 -25.35 2.21
N THR A 316 17.68 -24.41 1.36
CA THR A 316 18.83 -23.55 1.62
C THR A 316 18.59 -22.66 2.84
N VAL A 317 17.40 -22.04 2.93
CA VAL A 317 17.01 -21.23 4.08
C VAL A 317 16.99 -22.06 5.37
N GLY A 318 16.54 -23.32 5.32
CA GLY A 318 16.56 -24.21 6.47
C GLY A 318 17.98 -24.43 7.02
N HIS A 319 18.96 -24.65 6.13
CA HIS A 319 20.36 -24.76 6.53
C HIS A 319 20.92 -23.44 7.10
N GLN A 320 20.66 -22.31 6.44
CA GLN A 320 21.12 -21.00 6.89
C GLN A 320 20.51 -20.62 8.25
N PHE A 321 19.20 -20.82 8.41
CA PHE A 321 18.48 -20.51 9.64
C PHE A 321 18.90 -21.41 10.80
N SER A 322 19.29 -22.67 10.55
CA SER A 322 19.79 -23.57 11.60
C SER A 322 21.04 -23.04 12.31
N LEU A 323 21.83 -22.16 11.67
CA LEU A 323 22.98 -21.49 12.26
C LEU A 323 22.61 -20.25 13.09
N ILE A 324 21.43 -19.67 12.83
CA ILE A 324 20.93 -18.44 13.47
C ILE A 324 19.98 -18.76 14.62
N ALA A 325 19.16 -19.79 14.44
CA ALA A 325 18.15 -20.27 15.37
C ALA A 325 18.68 -20.55 16.80
N PRO A 326 19.94 -20.94 17.05
CA PRO A 326 20.42 -21.14 18.42
C PRO A 326 20.36 -19.89 19.30
N TRP A 327 20.48 -18.69 18.74
CA TRP A 327 20.69 -17.46 19.52
C TRP A 327 19.76 -16.30 19.16
N ALA A 328 19.32 -16.19 17.89
CA ALA A 328 18.40 -15.13 17.51
C ALA A 328 16.95 -15.54 17.79
N HIS A 329 16.18 -14.66 18.42
CA HIS A 329 14.74 -14.87 18.62
C HIS A 329 13.99 -14.70 17.29
N LEU A 330 14.46 -13.77 16.46
CA LEU A 330 13.81 -13.32 15.24
C LEU A 330 14.80 -13.27 14.09
N VAL A 331 14.31 -13.45 12.85
CA VAL A 331 15.08 -13.25 11.63
C VAL A 331 14.27 -12.50 10.57
N THR A 332 14.92 -11.71 9.71
CA THR A 332 14.26 -11.09 8.55
C THR A 332 14.29 -12.02 7.33
N VAL A 333 13.16 -12.06 6.59
CA VAL A 333 12.98 -12.94 5.41
C VAL A 333 12.28 -12.16 4.30
N HIS A 334 12.78 -12.26 3.07
CA HIS A 334 12.07 -11.82 1.87
C HIS A 334 11.05 -12.88 1.44
N SER A 335 9.87 -12.45 1.00
CA SER A 335 8.81 -13.33 0.49
C SER A 335 9.00 -13.77 -0.96
N ILE A 336 10.10 -13.35 -1.61
CA ILE A 336 10.32 -13.55 -3.05
C ILE A 336 10.36 -15.03 -3.47
N ALA A 337 10.80 -15.90 -2.57
CA ALA A 337 10.87 -17.35 -2.79
C ALA A 337 9.56 -18.08 -2.44
N GLY A 338 8.49 -17.35 -2.12
CA GLY A 338 7.20 -17.93 -1.74
C GLY A 338 7.20 -18.54 -0.32
N PRO A 339 6.35 -19.55 -0.05
CA PRO A 339 6.14 -20.07 1.31
C PRO A 339 7.24 -21.01 1.83
N GLY A 340 8.07 -21.58 0.95
CA GLY A 340 9.06 -22.62 1.31
C GLY A 340 10.00 -22.24 2.46
N PRO A 341 10.63 -21.04 2.46
CA PRO A 341 11.43 -20.56 3.58
C PRO A 341 10.70 -20.56 4.92
N LEU A 342 9.43 -20.14 4.94
CA LEU A 342 8.64 -20.06 6.17
C LEU A 342 8.22 -21.43 6.68
N GLN A 343 7.98 -22.39 5.79
CA GLN A 343 7.73 -23.78 6.16
C GLN A 343 8.94 -24.37 6.89
N GLU A 344 10.16 -24.15 6.37
CA GLU A 344 11.38 -24.66 7.02
C GLU A 344 11.69 -23.94 8.34
N ILE A 345 11.51 -22.62 8.41
CA ILE A 345 11.68 -21.88 9.65
C ILE A 345 10.68 -22.36 10.72
N ALA A 346 9.42 -22.57 10.35
CA ALA A 346 8.40 -23.11 11.27
C ALA A 346 8.78 -24.51 11.78
N ARG A 347 9.21 -25.40 10.88
CA ARG A 347 9.65 -26.76 11.21
C ARG A 347 10.83 -26.73 12.18
N ILE A 348 11.84 -25.89 11.94
CA ILE A 348 13.02 -25.76 12.81
C ILE A 348 12.62 -25.18 14.17
N ALA A 349 11.75 -24.16 14.19
CA ALA A 349 11.25 -23.57 15.43
C ALA A 349 10.54 -24.62 16.31
N GLU A 350 9.65 -25.42 15.69
CA GLU A 350 8.92 -26.50 16.37
C GLU A 350 9.88 -27.58 16.90
N GLN A 351 10.84 -28.02 16.09
CA GLN A 351 11.83 -29.04 16.51
C GLN A 351 12.69 -28.61 17.69
N ARG A 352 13.01 -27.32 17.78
CA ARG A 352 13.79 -26.78 18.91
C ARG A 352 12.98 -26.66 20.19
N GLY A 353 11.65 -26.59 20.11
CA GLY A 353 10.78 -26.30 21.25
C GLY A 353 10.98 -24.89 21.84
N GLU A 354 11.72 -24.02 21.15
CA GLU A 354 11.99 -22.65 21.55
C GLU A 354 11.23 -21.68 20.65
N LYS A 355 10.77 -20.56 21.22
CA LYS A 355 10.07 -19.54 20.44
C LYS A 355 11.02 -18.93 19.40
N ARG A 356 10.69 -19.07 18.12
CA ARG A 356 11.35 -18.38 17.00
C ARG A 356 10.33 -17.77 16.09
N GLY A 357 10.69 -16.64 15.48
CA GLY A 357 9.77 -15.93 14.61
C GLY A 357 10.46 -15.13 13.52
N VAL A 358 9.64 -14.53 12.68
CA VAL A 358 10.12 -13.78 11.52
C VAL A 358 9.50 -12.39 11.45
N PHE A 359 10.27 -11.47 10.90
CA PHE A 359 9.75 -10.27 10.25
C PHE A 359 9.85 -10.47 8.73
N LEU A 360 8.73 -10.45 8.02
CA LEU A 360 8.75 -10.47 6.57
C LEU A 360 8.99 -9.07 6.02
N ILE A 361 9.79 -8.97 4.95
CA ILE A 361 10.09 -7.68 4.33
C ILE A 361 9.01 -7.37 3.30
N ALA A 362 8.14 -6.41 3.62
CA ALA A 362 7.03 -6.00 2.76
C ALA A 362 7.32 -4.69 2.02
N GLU A 363 8.14 -3.79 2.57
CA GLU A 363 8.66 -2.61 1.88
C GLU A 363 10.10 -2.30 2.37
N LEU A 364 10.85 -1.53 1.59
CA LEU A 364 12.22 -1.10 1.93
C LEU A 364 12.33 0.43 1.94
N SER A 365 13.27 0.95 2.74
CA SER A 365 13.56 2.39 2.84
C SER A 365 14.58 2.90 1.81
N CYS A 366 15.20 2.01 1.02
CA CYS A 366 16.22 2.40 0.04
C CYS A 366 15.58 2.89 -1.27
N ALA A 367 16.18 3.93 -1.84
CA ALA A 367 15.74 4.48 -3.12
C ALA A 367 15.90 3.47 -4.26
N GLY A 368 14.91 3.39 -5.15
CA GLY A 368 14.95 2.53 -6.35
C GLY A 368 14.78 1.04 -6.08
N ASN A 369 14.31 0.65 -4.89
CA ASN A 369 13.97 -0.74 -4.62
C ASN A 369 12.84 -1.23 -5.55
N LEU A 370 12.80 -2.54 -5.79
CA LEU A 370 11.89 -3.16 -6.76
C LEU A 370 10.60 -3.71 -6.13
N ILE A 371 10.36 -3.40 -4.85
CA ILE A 371 9.17 -3.87 -4.16
C ILE A 371 7.98 -3.02 -4.60
N ASP A 372 7.01 -3.65 -5.26
CA ASP A 372 5.77 -3.03 -5.68
C ASP A 372 4.59 -3.43 -4.77
N GLU A 373 3.42 -2.88 -5.03
CA GLU A 373 2.19 -3.16 -4.28
C GLU A 373 1.81 -4.65 -4.33
N LYS A 374 2.06 -5.33 -5.46
CA LYS A 374 1.73 -6.76 -5.61
C LYS A 374 2.61 -7.61 -4.71
N TYR A 375 3.91 -7.34 -4.68
CA TYR A 375 4.84 -8.00 -3.77
C TYR A 375 4.45 -7.76 -2.31
N THR A 376 4.12 -6.51 -1.98
CA THR A 376 3.69 -6.09 -0.64
C THR A 376 2.44 -6.88 -0.20
N GLN A 377 1.42 -6.95 -1.05
CA GLN A 377 0.18 -7.69 -0.77
C GLN A 377 0.42 -9.20 -0.66
N ALA A 378 1.26 -9.78 -1.53
CA ALA A 378 1.64 -11.19 -1.45
C ALA A 378 2.37 -11.50 -0.13
N THR A 379 3.22 -10.58 0.33
CA THR A 379 3.95 -10.69 1.59
C THR A 379 2.99 -10.67 2.78
N LEU A 380 2.00 -9.78 2.80
CA LEU A 380 0.98 -9.75 3.84
C LEU A 380 0.17 -11.06 3.90
N ASN A 381 -0.23 -11.59 2.73
CA ASN A 381 -0.96 -12.85 2.66
C ASN A 381 -0.13 -14.02 3.24
N LEU A 382 1.18 -14.05 2.94
CA LEU A 382 2.09 -15.04 3.53
C LEU A 382 2.22 -14.85 5.04
N ALA A 383 2.39 -13.63 5.53
CA ALA A 383 2.44 -13.33 6.96
C ALA A 383 1.21 -13.85 7.71
N GLN A 384 0.02 -13.65 7.14
CA GLN A 384 -1.24 -14.14 7.70
C GLN A 384 -1.34 -15.68 7.64
N SER A 385 -0.83 -16.31 6.58
CA SER A 385 -0.82 -17.77 6.43
C SER A 385 0.14 -18.45 7.41
N PHE A 386 1.23 -17.77 7.78
CA PHE A 386 2.25 -18.24 8.72
C PHE A 386 2.21 -17.45 10.04
N ALA A 387 1.01 -17.08 10.50
CA ALA A 387 0.85 -16.16 11.62
C ALA A 387 1.33 -16.71 12.98
N SER A 388 1.52 -18.04 13.12
CA SER A 388 2.09 -18.65 14.33
C SER A 388 3.57 -18.31 14.54
N ILE A 389 4.30 -18.04 13.45
CA ILE A 389 5.73 -17.70 13.47
C ILE A 389 6.01 -16.27 12.98
N THR A 390 5.04 -15.60 12.37
CA THR A 390 5.22 -14.24 11.87
C THR A 390 4.89 -13.23 12.96
N VAL A 391 5.91 -12.47 13.38
CA VAL A 391 5.74 -11.42 14.39
C VAL A 391 5.21 -10.13 13.76
N GLY A 392 5.64 -9.84 12.54
CA GLY A 392 5.30 -8.60 11.88
C GLY A 392 5.92 -8.43 10.51
N LEU A 393 5.84 -7.20 9.99
CA LEU A 393 6.38 -6.81 8.70
C LEU A 393 7.40 -5.69 8.86
N VAL A 394 8.46 -5.76 8.04
CA VAL A 394 9.30 -4.59 7.74
C VAL A 394 8.60 -3.80 6.66
N CYS A 395 8.10 -2.60 6.99
CA CYS A 395 7.47 -1.70 6.04
C CYS A 395 7.54 -0.23 6.47
N GLN A 396 7.22 0.66 5.53
CA GLN A 396 7.21 2.12 5.67
C GLN A 396 5.79 2.69 5.75
N SER A 397 4.83 2.02 5.15
CA SER A 397 3.45 2.47 5.01
C SER A 397 2.53 1.74 6.00
N PRO A 398 1.66 2.45 6.73
CA PRO A 398 0.74 1.83 7.70
C PRO A 398 -0.33 0.98 7.01
N SER A 399 -0.72 1.35 5.78
CA SER A 399 -1.74 0.65 5.00
C SER A 399 -1.43 -0.83 4.74
N VAL A 400 -0.14 -1.22 4.77
CA VAL A 400 0.33 -2.60 4.60
C VAL A 400 -0.30 -3.54 5.64
N LEU A 401 -0.57 -3.03 6.85
CA LEU A 401 -1.10 -3.81 7.97
C LEU A 401 -2.57 -3.52 8.27
N SER A 402 -3.25 -2.75 7.42
CA SER A 402 -4.66 -2.35 7.63
C SER A 402 -5.64 -3.52 7.83
N SER A 403 -5.33 -4.71 7.29
CA SER A 403 -6.13 -5.93 7.47
C SER A 403 -5.58 -6.89 8.54
N SER A 404 -4.55 -6.50 9.29
CA SER A 404 -3.91 -7.33 10.31
C SER A 404 -3.55 -6.56 11.57
N SER A 405 -4.42 -6.66 12.55
CA SER A 405 -4.24 -6.02 13.85
C SER A 405 -3.32 -6.82 14.80
N GLY A 406 -2.99 -8.08 14.49
CA GLY A 406 -2.08 -8.92 15.28
C GLY A 406 -0.59 -8.87 14.90
N LEU A 407 -0.21 -8.20 13.80
CA LEU A 407 1.17 -8.16 13.27
C LEU A 407 1.85 -6.80 13.52
N LEU A 408 3.07 -6.79 14.04
CA LEU A 408 3.79 -5.54 14.33
C LEU A 408 4.42 -4.90 13.09
N GLN A 409 4.42 -3.56 13.05
CA GLN A 409 5.15 -2.79 12.05
C GLN A 409 6.56 -2.44 12.54
N LEU A 410 7.58 -2.94 11.84
CA LEU A 410 8.99 -2.60 12.07
C LEU A 410 9.49 -1.65 10.97
N THR A 411 9.80 -0.41 11.31
CA THR A 411 10.13 0.62 10.31
C THR A 411 11.56 1.12 10.46
N PRO A 412 12.46 0.79 9.51
CA PRO A 412 13.80 1.36 9.46
C PRO A 412 13.83 2.74 8.80
N GLY A 413 15.00 3.38 8.82
CA GLY A 413 15.21 4.68 8.20
C GLY A 413 14.78 5.84 9.09
N ILE A 414 15.24 5.84 10.35
CA ILE A 414 14.95 6.91 11.31
C ILE A 414 16.23 7.66 11.66
N HIS A 415 16.16 9.00 11.61
CA HIS A 415 17.23 9.87 12.07
C HIS A 415 16.66 11.22 12.54
N LEU A 416 17.25 11.84 13.55
CA LEU A 416 16.79 13.14 14.07
C LEU A 416 17.08 14.32 13.13
N SER A 417 18.25 14.34 12.51
CA SER A 417 18.79 15.52 11.81
C SER A 417 19.22 15.31 10.35
N GLN A 418 19.12 14.09 9.81
CA GLN A 418 19.58 13.76 8.45
C GLN A 418 18.39 13.25 7.66
N ALA A 419 18.29 13.65 6.39
CA ALA A 419 17.22 13.22 5.47
C ALA A 419 17.59 11.95 4.67
N GLY A 420 18.88 11.60 4.59
CA GLY A 420 19.37 10.41 3.92
C GLY A 420 20.89 10.27 3.99
N ASP A 421 21.45 9.27 3.30
CA ASP A 421 22.90 9.10 3.14
C ASP A 421 23.35 9.02 1.66
N ASN A 422 24.67 9.00 1.45
CA ASN A 422 25.28 8.89 0.12
C ASN A 422 25.19 7.49 -0.50
N LYS A 423 24.51 6.54 0.15
CA LYS A 423 24.35 5.14 -0.26
C LYS A 423 22.88 4.77 -0.54
N GLY A 424 21.99 5.77 -0.63
CA GLY A 424 20.59 5.58 -1.01
C GLY A 424 19.63 5.31 0.15
N GLN A 425 20.07 5.42 1.40
CA GLN A 425 19.19 5.38 2.56
C GLN A 425 18.40 6.68 2.67
N GLN A 426 17.10 6.58 2.95
CA GLN A 426 16.24 7.71 3.30
C GLN A 426 15.89 7.68 4.78
N TYR A 427 15.78 8.86 5.40
CA TYR A 427 15.51 9.02 6.81
C TYR A 427 14.27 9.88 7.05
N ASN A 428 13.48 9.48 8.05
CA ASN A 428 12.34 10.22 8.56
C ASN A 428 12.52 10.52 10.05
N SER A 429 11.81 11.53 10.54
CA SER A 429 11.86 11.87 11.97
C SER A 429 11.17 10.80 12.83
N PRO A 430 11.56 10.61 14.10
CA PRO A 430 10.89 9.68 15.01
C PRO A 430 9.38 9.93 15.14
N ASN A 431 8.97 11.21 15.19
CA ASN A 431 7.56 11.57 15.32
C ASN A 431 6.75 11.18 14.08
N GLU A 432 7.25 11.50 12.88
CA GLU A 432 6.60 11.10 11.61
C GLU A 432 6.49 9.58 11.49
N VAL A 433 7.55 8.85 11.86
CA VAL A 433 7.60 7.40 11.71
C VAL A 433 6.54 6.72 12.58
N ILE A 434 6.32 7.21 13.80
CA ILE A 434 5.32 6.65 14.70
C ILE A 434 3.91 7.13 14.35
N THR A 435 3.71 8.43 14.13
CA THR A 435 2.36 9.02 13.95
C THR A 435 1.82 8.84 12.54
N LEU A 436 2.56 9.33 11.53
CA LEU A 436 2.11 9.36 10.14
C LEU A 436 2.35 8.04 9.42
N ARG A 437 3.49 7.41 9.67
CA ARG A 437 3.85 6.12 9.06
C ARG A 437 3.41 4.91 9.87
N GLY A 438 2.92 5.14 11.08
CA GLY A 438 2.28 4.12 11.90
C GLY A 438 3.20 3.03 12.42
N ALA A 439 4.50 3.25 12.54
CA ALA A 439 5.39 2.23 13.08
C ALA A 439 5.00 1.83 14.51
N ASP A 440 5.06 0.53 14.81
CA ASP A 440 4.98 0.04 16.20
C ASP A 440 6.35 0.03 16.84
N ILE A 441 7.38 -0.26 16.03
CA ILE A 441 8.78 -0.32 16.44
C ILE A 441 9.60 0.40 15.37
N GLY A 442 10.41 1.37 15.77
CA GLY A 442 11.34 2.05 14.88
C GLY A 442 12.74 1.46 14.96
N VAL A 443 13.42 1.30 13.83
CA VAL A 443 14.81 0.81 13.77
C VAL A 443 15.78 1.97 13.62
N ILE A 444 16.65 2.15 14.61
CA ILE A 444 17.64 3.23 14.67
C ILE A 444 19.04 2.63 14.66
N GLY A 445 19.89 3.07 13.73
CA GLY A 445 21.30 2.66 13.66
C GLY A 445 22.25 3.81 13.97
N ARG A 446 22.83 4.38 12.91
CA ARG A 446 23.85 5.45 12.97
C ARG A 446 23.48 6.65 13.84
N GLY A 447 22.21 7.00 13.92
CA GLY A 447 21.74 8.08 14.81
C GLY A 447 22.04 7.85 16.30
N VAL A 448 22.36 6.62 16.70
CA VAL A 448 22.82 6.26 18.05
C VAL A 448 24.27 5.78 18.02
N THR A 449 24.63 4.85 17.12
CA THR A 449 25.96 4.23 17.14
C THR A 449 27.10 5.18 16.78
N GLN A 450 26.81 6.26 16.05
CA GLN A 450 27.80 7.31 15.70
C GLN A 450 27.60 8.58 16.52
N ALA A 451 26.68 8.59 17.49
CA ALA A 451 26.50 9.73 18.37
C ALA A 451 27.69 9.83 19.36
N PRO A 452 28.10 11.05 19.75
CA PRO A 452 29.14 11.23 20.78
C PRO A 452 28.80 10.55 22.11
N ASP A 453 27.51 10.49 22.45
CA ASP A 453 26.98 9.74 23.59
C ASP A 453 25.82 8.84 23.11
N PRO A 454 26.10 7.57 22.80
CA PRO A 454 25.08 6.61 22.36
C PRO A 454 23.97 6.38 23.39
N LEU A 455 24.28 6.48 24.69
CA LEU A 455 23.29 6.27 25.75
C LEU A 455 22.31 7.45 25.84
N ALA A 456 22.81 8.69 25.76
CA ALA A 456 21.95 9.85 25.68
C ALA A 456 21.09 9.81 24.40
N ALA A 457 21.67 9.44 23.26
CA ALA A 457 20.96 9.34 21.99
C ALA A 457 19.82 8.31 22.05
N VAL A 458 20.06 7.08 22.53
CA VAL A 458 18.99 6.06 22.59
C VAL A 458 17.87 6.45 23.54
N LYS A 459 18.19 7.12 24.66
CA LYS A 459 17.19 7.64 25.60
C LYS A 459 16.31 8.70 24.94
N GLU A 460 16.87 9.55 24.11
CA GLU A 460 16.12 10.57 23.39
C GLU A 460 15.22 9.97 22.31
N TYR A 461 15.70 9.02 21.52
CA TYR A 461 14.84 8.28 20.58
C TYR A 461 13.69 7.56 21.29
N LYS A 462 13.99 6.87 22.41
CA LYS A 462 12.98 6.23 23.25
C LYS A 462 11.91 7.22 23.70
N ARG A 463 12.30 8.37 24.23
CA ARG A 463 11.39 9.40 24.71
C ARG A 463 10.49 9.92 23.58
N LEU A 464 11.09 10.36 22.48
CA LEU A 464 10.38 10.93 21.34
C LEU A 464 9.41 9.94 20.69
N MET A 465 9.84 8.69 20.49
CA MET A 465 9.00 7.67 19.85
C MET A 465 7.87 7.20 20.77
N TRP A 466 8.09 7.16 22.09
CA TRP A 466 7.04 6.81 23.03
C TRP A 466 6.01 7.93 23.18
N GLU A 467 6.46 9.19 23.28
CA GLU A 467 5.56 10.36 23.28
C GLU A 467 4.75 10.42 21.98
N ALA A 468 5.36 10.18 20.83
CA ALA A 468 4.66 10.11 19.54
C ALA A 468 3.62 8.98 19.50
N TYR A 469 3.91 7.84 20.14
CA TYR A 469 2.95 6.75 20.28
C TYR A 469 1.77 7.14 21.17
N GLU A 470 2.02 7.74 22.33
CA GLU A 470 0.96 8.23 23.23
C GLU A 470 0.12 9.35 22.58
N GLN A 471 0.73 10.19 21.72
CA GLN A 471 0.01 11.20 20.94
C GLN A 471 -0.86 10.56 19.86
N ARG A 472 -0.38 9.52 19.18
CA ARG A 472 -1.13 8.81 18.14
C ARG A 472 -2.44 8.19 18.65
N LEU A 473 -2.50 7.86 19.94
CA LEU A 473 -3.68 7.28 20.59
C LEU A 473 -4.73 8.30 21.04
N LYS A 474 -4.42 9.61 20.98
CA LYS A 474 -5.32 10.70 21.36
C LYS A 474 -5.97 11.29 20.12
#